data_AF-A0AA40IUT1-F1
#
_entry.id   AF-A0AA40IUT1-F1
#
_cell.length_a   1.000
_cell.length_b   1.000
_cell.length_c   1.000
_cell.angle_alpha   90.00
_cell.angle_beta   90.00
_cell.angle_gamma   90.00
#
_symmetry.space_group_name_H-M   'P 1'
#
loop_
_entity.id
_entity.type
_entity.pdbx_description
1 polymer ?
#
loop_
_entity_poly.entity_id
_entity_poly.type
_entity_poly.pdbx_seq_one_letter_code
_entity_poly.pdbx_strand_id
1 'polypeptide(L)'
;MKKEQQAEIARSITGSNLSTIAIISKVKYVTKTTREKIGPEINQMVQERNLPFDKAFPLIKDGFNEIATKYSMDPAVLFWIYMDWKKDYNQ
;
A
#
# COMPACT_ATOMS: atom_id res chain seq x y z
N MET A 1 5.19 -6.54 -14.55
CA MET A 1 3.83 -5.94 -14.43
C MET A 1 3.91 -4.48 -14.86
N LYS A 2 2.99 -3.99 -15.68
CA LYS A 2 2.98 -2.58 -16.10
C LYS A 2 2.46 -1.69 -14.95
N LYS A 3 2.88 -0.42 -14.87
CA LYS A 3 2.51 0.51 -13.78
C LYS A 3 0.99 0.70 -13.69
N GLU A 4 0.31 0.68 -14.82
CA GLU A 4 -1.14 0.79 -14.91
C GLU A 4 -1.83 -0.40 -14.25
N GLN A 5 -1.30 -1.61 -14.44
CA GLN A 5 -1.82 -2.82 -13.78
C GLN A 5 -1.60 -2.76 -12.26
N GLN A 6 -0.46 -2.24 -11.80
CA GLN A 6 -0.22 -2.05 -10.37
C GLN A 6 -1.20 -1.07 -9.73
N ALA A 7 -1.44 0.06 -10.38
CA ALA A 7 -2.43 1.03 -9.90
C ALA A 7 -3.83 0.43 -9.87
N GLU A 8 -4.21 -0.35 -10.89
CA GLU A 8 -5.54 -0.97 -10.94
C GLU A 8 -5.73 -1.99 -9.82
N ILE A 9 -4.73 -2.83 -9.56
CA ILE A 9 -4.75 -3.78 -8.45
C ILE A 9 -4.86 -3.03 -7.12
N ALA A 10 -4.04 -1.99 -6.93
CA ALA A 10 -4.05 -1.18 -5.72
C ALA A 10 -5.43 -0.54 -5.47
N ARG A 11 -6.02 0.01 -6.53
CA ARG A 11 -7.35 0.61 -6.50
C ARG A 11 -8.42 -0.40 -6.13
N SER A 12 -8.40 -1.57 -6.79
CA SER A 12 -9.38 -2.64 -6.58
C SER A 12 -9.34 -3.21 -5.16
N ILE A 13 -8.14 -3.49 -4.64
CA ILE A 13 -7.97 -4.02 -3.28
C ILE A 13 -8.45 -3.03 -2.22
N THR A 14 -8.09 -1.75 -2.38
CA THR A 14 -8.32 -0.75 -1.35
C THR A 14 -9.67 -0.04 -1.46
N GLY A 15 -10.35 -0.16 -2.59
CA GLY A 15 -11.59 0.58 -2.88
C GLY A 15 -11.36 2.07 -3.11
N SER A 16 -10.16 2.48 -3.54
CA SER A 16 -9.84 3.88 -3.81
C SER A 16 -10.66 4.44 -4.99
N ASN A 17 -11.06 5.71 -4.87
CA ASN A 17 -11.73 6.45 -5.94
C ASN A 17 -10.75 7.18 -6.88
N LEU A 18 -9.44 7.10 -6.62
CA LEU A 18 -8.45 7.72 -7.49
C LEU A 18 -8.37 7.03 -8.85
N SER A 19 -8.12 7.80 -9.90
CA SER A 19 -7.78 7.24 -11.20
C SER A 19 -6.42 6.56 -11.16
N THR A 20 -6.21 5.58 -12.03
CA THR A 20 -4.93 4.88 -12.22
C THR A 20 -3.77 5.87 -12.40
N ILE A 21 -3.97 6.93 -13.20
CA ILE A 21 -2.99 7.99 -13.44
C ILE A 21 -2.67 8.77 -12.16
N ALA A 22 -3.70 9.13 -11.37
CA ALA A 22 -3.52 9.85 -10.11
C ALA A 22 -2.73 9.00 -9.10
N ILE A 23 -3.01 7.69 -9.01
CA ILE A 23 -2.26 6.76 -8.16
C ILE A 23 -0.78 6.72 -8.57
N ILE A 24 -0.50 6.47 -9.86
CA ILE A 24 0.87 6.42 -10.39
C ILE A 24 1.63 7.71 -10.09
N SER A 25 0.99 8.86 -10.31
CA SER A 25 1.57 10.17 -10.04
C SER A 25 1.91 10.33 -8.56
N LYS A 26 0.96 10.07 -7.65
CA LYS A 26 1.19 10.18 -6.21
C LYS A 26 2.30 9.26 -5.72
N VAL A 27 2.34 8.01 -6.18
CA VAL A 27 3.40 7.04 -5.84
C VAL A 27 4.78 7.58 -6.22
N LYS A 28 4.92 8.20 -7.40
CA LYS A 28 6.20 8.75 -7.89
C LYS A 28 6.79 9.81 -6.94
N TYR A 29 5.94 10.58 -6.27
CA TYR A 29 6.37 11.67 -5.37
C TYR A 29 6.59 11.22 -3.92
N VAL A 30 6.33 9.96 -3.59
CA VAL A 30 6.60 9.47 -2.23
C VAL A 30 8.09 9.22 -2.05
N THR A 31 8.66 9.94 -1.08
CA THR A 31 10.09 9.90 -0.77
C THR A 31 10.55 8.53 -0.27
N LYS A 32 11.84 8.23 -0.45
CA LYS A 32 12.46 7.01 0.06
C LYS A 32 12.27 6.87 1.58
N THR A 33 12.51 7.94 2.34
CA THR A 33 12.34 7.96 3.80
C THR A 33 10.90 7.64 4.22
N THR A 34 9.90 8.13 3.49
CA THR A 34 8.49 7.79 3.77
C THR A 34 8.22 6.31 3.49
N ARG A 35 8.76 5.76 2.39
CA ARG A 35 8.62 4.33 2.03
C ARG A 35 9.23 3.41 3.10
N GLU A 36 10.41 3.76 3.60
CA GLU A 36 11.12 3.01 4.66
C GLU A 36 10.39 3.02 6.01
N LYS A 37 9.56 4.03 6.28
CA LYS A 37 8.72 4.08 7.49
C LYS A 37 7.42 3.29 7.34
N ILE A 38 6.75 3.43 6.19
CA ILE A 38 5.46 2.81 5.91
C ILE A 38 5.56 1.29 5.81
N GLY A 39 6.60 0.79 5.14
CA GLY A 39 6.79 -0.63 4.86
C GLY A 39 6.73 -1.51 6.12
N PRO A 40 7.58 -1.26 7.13
CA PRO A 40 7.58 -2.02 8.38
C PRO A 40 6.26 -1.95 9.15
N GLU A 41 5.62 -0.77 9.21
CA GLU A 41 4.37 -0.56 9.96
C GLU A 41 3.22 -1.41 9.40
N ILE A 42 3.07 -1.44 8.06
CA ILE A 42 2.07 -2.30 7.40
C ILE A 42 2.49 -3.77 7.49
N ASN A 43 3.78 -4.08 7.36
CA ASN A 43 4.24 -5.46 7.43
C ASN A 43 3.96 -6.11 8.77
N GLN A 44 4.19 -5.38 9.87
CA GLN A 44 3.88 -5.86 11.21
C GLN A 44 2.39 -6.22 11.33
N MET A 45 1.51 -5.31 10.89
CA MET A 45 0.06 -5.51 10.91
C MET A 45 -0.39 -6.74 10.09
N VAL A 46 0.24 -6.99 8.94
CA VAL A 46 -0.04 -8.17 8.11
C VAL A 46 0.49 -9.45 8.78
N GLN A 47 1.69 -9.41 9.37
CA GLN A 47 2.31 -10.56 10.04
C GLN A 47 1.54 -11.00 11.28
N GLU A 48 0.94 -10.07 12.03
CA GLU A 48 0.08 -10.36 13.18
C GLU A 48 -1.15 -11.20 12.81
N ARG A 49 -1.56 -11.18 11.53
CA ARG A 49 -2.67 -12.02 11.04
C ARG A 49 -2.23 -13.41 10.59
N ASN A 50 -0.93 -13.64 10.37
CA ASN A 50 -0.38 -14.88 9.80
C ASN A 50 -1.13 -15.37 8.54
N LEU A 51 -1.52 -14.42 7.68
CA LEU A 51 -2.29 -14.66 6.46
C LEU A 51 -1.64 -13.94 5.26
N PRO A 52 -1.83 -14.47 4.04
CA PRO A 52 -1.55 -13.72 2.81
C PRO A 52 -2.28 -12.36 2.80
N PHE A 53 -1.68 -11.33 2.17
CA PHE A 53 -2.19 -9.95 2.26
C PHE A 53 -3.64 -9.81 1.80
N ASP A 54 -4.03 -10.47 0.71
CA ASP A 54 -5.40 -10.48 0.18
C ASP A 54 -6.42 -10.99 1.21
N LYS A 55 -6.05 -11.98 2.02
CA LYS A 55 -6.89 -12.53 3.10
C LYS A 55 -6.78 -11.71 4.39
N ALA A 56 -5.62 -11.12 4.64
CA ALA A 56 -5.40 -10.25 5.79
C ALA A 56 -6.11 -8.89 5.62
N PHE A 57 -6.17 -8.36 4.39
CA PHE A 57 -6.62 -6.99 4.10
C PHE A 57 -7.99 -6.66 4.70
N PRO A 58 -9.04 -7.49 4.54
CA PRO A 58 -10.33 -7.22 5.20
C PRO A 58 -10.25 -7.13 6.73
N LEU A 59 -9.32 -7.86 7.36
CA LEU A 59 -9.12 -7.92 8.81
C LEU A 59 -8.21 -6.80 9.35
N ILE A 60 -7.48 -6.14 8.46
CA ILE A 60 -6.56 -5.04 8.78
C ILE A 60 -6.99 -3.73 8.13
N LYS A 61 -8.13 -3.69 7.43
CA LYS A 61 -8.58 -2.56 6.63
C LYS A 61 -8.65 -1.28 7.44
N ASP A 62 -9.16 -1.36 8.66
CA ASP A 62 -9.30 -0.20 9.54
C ASP A 62 -7.92 0.35 9.95
N GLY A 63 -7.03 -0.51 10.47
CA GLY A 63 -5.66 -0.12 10.80
C GLY A 63 -4.86 0.37 9.57
N PHE A 64 -5.08 -0.24 8.40
CA PHE A 64 -4.49 0.20 7.15
C PHE A 64 -4.95 1.61 6.76
N ASN A 65 -6.23 1.92 6.96
CA ASN A 65 -6.79 3.25 6.72
C ASN A 65 -6.34 4.28 7.78
N GLU A 66 -6.10 3.85 9.02
CA GLU A 66 -5.47 4.68 10.05
C GLU A 66 -4.04 5.09 9.64
N ILE A 67 -3.24 4.15 9.13
CA ILE A 67 -1.92 4.45 8.58
C ILE A 67 -2.05 5.40 7.37
N ALA A 68 -3.00 5.15 6.47
CA ALA A 68 -3.24 6.02 5.32
C ALA A 68 -3.53 7.46 5.78
N THR A 69 -4.36 7.62 6.82
CA THR A 69 -4.68 8.90 7.44
C THR A 69 -3.46 9.55 8.09
N LYS A 70 -2.68 8.80 8.87
CA LYS A 70 -1.43 9.24 9.53
C LYS A 70 -0.44 9.83 8.53
N TYR A 71 -0.32 9.25 7.34
CA TYR A 71 0.56 9.72 6.27
C TYR A 71 -0.12 10.65 5.27
N SER A 72 -1.38 11.06 5.50
CA SER A 72 -2.17 11.89 4.58
C SER A 72 -2.16 11.35 3.14
N MET A 73 -2.33 10.03 3.02
CA MET A 73 -2.14 9.28 1.80
C MET A 73 -3.41 8.52 1.42
N ASP A 74 -3.63 8.37 0.11
CA ASP A 74 -4.70 7.51 -0.36
C ASP A 74 -4.36 6.03 -0.12
N PRO A 75 -5.31 5.18 0.31
CA PRO A 75 -5.08 3.76 0.56
C PRO A 75 -4.43 3.02 -0.61
N ALA A 76 -4.78 3.33 -1.87
CA ALA A 76 -4.17 2.67 -3.03
C ALA A 76 -2.69 3.05 -3.20
N VAL A 77 -2.34 4.31 -2.91
CA VAL A 77 -0.94 4.77 -2.94
C VAL A 77 -0.16 4.07 -1.84
N LEU A 78 -0.74 3.98 -0.64
CA LEU A 78 -0.15 3.29 0.51
C LEU A 78 0.11 1.81 0.21
N PHE A 79 -0.88 1.14 -0.38
CA PHE A 79 -0.79 -0.27 -0.76
C PHE A 79 0.34 -0.49 -1.76
N TRP A 80 0.43 0.35 -2.79
CA TRP A 80 1.52 0.26 -3.77
C TRP A 80 2.87 0.36 -3.06
N ILE A 81 3.07 1.36 -2.21
CA ILE A 81 4.33 1.57 -1.49
C ILE A 81 4.73 0.35 -0.68
N TYR A 82 3.77 -0.24 0.06
CA TYR A 82 4.01 -1.48 0.80
C TYR A 82 4.44 -2.63 -0.11
N MET A 83 3.77 -2.81 -1.25
CA MET A 83 4.09 -3.89 -2.19
C MET A 83 5.44 -3.70 -2.88
N ASP A 84 5.88 -2.47 -3.13
CA ASP A 84 7.22 -2.19 -3.64
C ASP A 84 8.28 -2.43 -2.55
N TRP A 85 8.06 -1.89 -1.34
CA TRP A 85 8.97 -2.12 -0.20
C TRP A 85 9.14 -3.62 0.10
N LYS A 86 8.07 -4.40 0.04
CA LYS A 86 8.11 -5.85 0.29
C LYS A 86 8.92 -6.62 -0.75
N LYS A 87 8.98 -6.15 -2.01
CA LYS A 87 9.84 -6.77 -3.03
C LYS A 87 11.30 -6.49 -2.73
N ASP A 88 11.62 -5.25 -2.37
CA ASP A 88 12.99 -4.84 -2.06
C ASP A 88 13.52 -5.49 -0.78
N TYR A 89 12.64 -5.79 0.19
CA TYR A 89 13.00 -6.43 1.46
C TYR A 89 13.21 -7.96 1.37
N ASN A 90 12.56 -8.63 0.40
CA ASN A 90 12.69 -10.09 0.21
C ASN A 90 13.69 -10.46 -0.91
N GLN A 91 14.49 -9.50 -1.37
CA GLN A 91 15.66 -9.71 -2.22
C GLN A 91 16.92 -9.69 -1.36
#